data_AF-A0A1Y1X5X3-F1
#
_entry.id   AF-A0A1Y1X5X3-F1
#
_cell.length_a   1.000
_cell.length_b   1.000
_cell.length_c   1.000
_cell.angle_alpha   90.00
_cell.angle_beta   90.00
_cell.angle_gamma   90.00
#
_symmetry.space_group_name_H-M   'P 1'
#
loop_
_entity.id
_entity.type
_entity.pdbx_description
1 polymer ?
#
loop_
_entity_poly.entity_id
_entity_poly.type
_entity_poly.pdbx_seq_one_letter_code
_entity_poly.pdbx_strand_id
1 'polypeptide(L)'
;MNFKIIFILPCLFGFSLAGLASSITNTTEYMLLPKYKLEDVKKLPIINCKEDSDCPNYSKGCVFDIEVDLGVCDINVYCNKFNGCVALLSTFDSSKSSNLIIDSFQTEKDTKPKNLPLCKTNENCFSNICSNGVCIVDDADPIYNCIIAEYGVHQSKVTCGKAANQLCYDHEDCISNQCFDVCDSDYYNNNHSGSISESTLSKAVLVFLLILSMIF
;
A
#
# COMPACT_ATOMS: atom_id res chain seq x y z
N MET A 1 -26.86 -27.92 -63.58
CA MET A 1 -26.93 -28.05 -62.11
C MET A 1 -25.62 -27.53 -61.53
N ASN A 2 -25.66 -26.35 -60.91
CA ASN A 2 -24.48 -25.67 -60.36
C ASN A 2 -24.35 -26.01 -58.88
N PHE A 3 -23.27 -26.69 -58.49
CA PHE A 3 -22.94 -26.97 -57.09
C PHE A 3 -21.87 -25.97 -56.63
N LYS A 4 -22.26 -25.05 -55.74
CA LYS A 4 -21.32 -24.18 -55.00
C LYS A 4 -20.82 -24.94 -53.77
N ILE A 5 -19.52 -25.21 -53.72
CA ILE A 5 -18.84 -25.74 -52.53
C ILE A 5 -18.34 -24.54 -51.72
N ILE A 6 -18.86 -24.38 -50.51
CA ILE A 6 -18.43 -23.38 -49.52
C ILE A 6 -17.39 -24.04 -48.63
N PHE A 7 -16.14 -23.55 -48.69
CA PHE A 7 -15.09 -23.91 -47.73
C PHE A 7 -15.24 -23.02 -46.50
N ILE A 8 -15.57 -23.62 -45.35
CA ILE A 8 -15.55 -22.95 -44.05
C ILE A 8 -14.20 -23.29 -43.40
N LEU A 9 -13.38 -22.26 -43.22
CA LEU A 9 -12.08 -22.31 -42.54
C LEU A 9 -12.33 -22.25 -41.02
N PRO A 10 -11.94 -23.27 -40.23
CA PRO A 10 -12.02 -23.15 -38.78
C PRO A 10 -10.83 -22.32 -38.28
N CYS A 11 -11.10 -21.11 -37.79
CA CYS A 11 -10.16 -20.35 -36.97
C CYS A 11 -9.89 -21.15 -35.69
N LEU A 12 -8.73 -21.80 -35.63
CA LEU A 12 -8.13 -22.30 -34.39
C LEU A 12 -7.75 -21.09 -33.52
N PHE A 13 -8.69 -20.63 -32.69
CA PHE A 13 -8.37 -19.81 -31.53
C PHE A 13 -7.58 -20.68 -30.55
N GLY A 14 -6.26 -20.65 -30.69
CA GLY A 14 -5.35 -21.09 -29.64
C GLY A 14 -5.49 -20.15 -28.45
N PHE A 15 -6.39 -20.48 -27.52
CA PHE A 15 -6.36 -19.93 -26.18
C PHE A 15 -5.04 -20.37 -25.54
N SER A 16 -4.07 -19.47 -25.55
CA SER A 16 -2.95 -19.51 -24.61
C SER A 16 -3.55 -19.40 -23.21
N LEU A 17 -3.76 -20.55 -22.54
CA LEU A 17 -3.80 -20.56 -21.09
C LEU A 17 -2.40 -20.20 -20.61
N ALA A 18 -2.13 -18.91 -20.44
CA ALA A 18 -1.13 -18.44 -19.50
C ALA A 18 -1.64 -18.78 -18.09
N GLY A 19 -1.55 -20.05 -17.73
CA GLY A 19 -1.65 -20.48 -16.34
C GLY A 19 -0.43 -19.94 -15.62
N LEU A 20 -0.60 -18.79 -14.95
CA LEU A 20 0.33 -18.37 -13.93
C LEU A 20 0.39 -19.49 -12.89
N ALA A 21 1.49 -20.25 -12.92
CA ALA A 21 1.88 -21.10 -11.82
C ALA A 21 2.12 -20.16 -10.63
N SER A 22 1.09 -19.96 -9.81
CA SER A 22 1.17 -19.23 -8.55
C SER A 22 2.04 -20.04 -7.61
N SER A 23 3.35 -19.86 -7.74
CA SER A 23 4.34 -20.30 -6.78
C SER A 23 4.08 -19.48 -5.52
N ILE A 24 3.43 -20.10 -4.52
CA ILE A 24 3.19 -19.46 -3.22
C ILE A 24 4.56 -19.29 -2.56
N THR A 25 5.21 -18.16 -2.78
CA THR A 25 6.38 -17.76 -2.01
C THR A 25 5.86 -17.23 -0.68
N ASN A 26 5.78 -18.10 0.33
CA ASN A 26 5.60 -17.67 1.72
C ASN A 26 6.89 -16.96 2.15
N THR A 27 6.96 -15.65 1.96
CA THR A 27 7.97 -14.82 2.60
C THR A 27 7.46 -14.43 3.98
N THR A 28 8.36 -14.11 4.91
CA THR A 28 7.98 -13.56 6.22
C THR A 28 7.58 -12.08 6.15
N GLU A 29 7.79 -11.45 4.99
CA GLU A 29 7.60 -10.02 4.75
C GLU A 29 6.20 -9.72 4.22
N TYR A 30 5.63 -10.59 3.40
CA TYR A 30 4.30 -10.38 2.81
C TYR A 30 3.60 -11.71 2.52
N MET A 31 2.28 -11.65 2.44
CA MET A 31 1.43 -12.79 2.10
C MET A 31 0.66 -12.50 0.82
N LEU A 32 0.83 -13.35 -0.20
CA LEU A 32 0.00 -13.30 -1.40
C LEU A 32 -1.40 -13.80 -1.09
N LEU A 33 -2.40 -13.02 -1.50
CA LEU A 33 -3.83 -13.32 -1.36
C LEU A 33 -4.47 -13.44 -2.75
N PRO A 34 -4.06 -14.42 -3.59
CA PRO A 34 -4.46 -14.49 -5.01
C PRO A 34 -5.97 -14.74 -5.21
N LYS A 35 -6.67 -15.17 -4.16
CA LYS A 35 -8.13 -15.38 -4.17
C LYS A 35 -8.91 -14.14 -3.74
N TYR A 36 -8.26 -13.16 -3.11
CA TYR A 36 -8.91 -11.94 -2.66
C TYR A 36 -8.83 -10.89 -3.76
N LYS A 37 -9.96 -10.24 -4.00
CA LYS A 37 -10.06 -9.02 -4.79
C LYS A 37 -10.24 -7.83 -3.86
N LEU A 38 -10.07 -6.63 -4.39
CA LEU A 38 -10.30 -5.37 -3.67
C LEU A 38 -11.65 -5.36 -2.93
N GLU A 39 -12.72 -5.82 -3.59
CA GLU A 39 -14.07 -5.86 -3.02
C GLU A 39 -14.25 -6.88 -1.88
N ASP A 40 -13.36 -7.89 -1.80
CA ASP A 40 -13.34 -8.84 -0.69
C ASP A 40 -12.60 -8.20 0.51
N VAL A 41 -11.49 -7.50 0.25
CA VAL A 41 -10.70 -6.81 1.27
C VAL A 41 -11.51 -5.70 1.96
N LYS A 42 -12.29 -4.91 1.20
CA LYS A 42 -13.21 -3.90 1.74
C LYS A 42 -14.25 -4.45 2.73
N LYS A 43 -14.54 -5.75 2.66
CA LYS A 43 -15.54 -6.44 3.51
C LYS A 43 -14.92 -7.23 4.65
N LEU A 44 -13.59 -7.19 4.79
CA LEU A 44 -12.94 -7.87 5.91
C LEU A 44 -13.45 -7.28 7.23
N PRO A 45 -13.78 -8.13 8.21
CA PRO A 45 -14.16 -7.64 9.52
C PRO A 45 -12.94 -7.02 10.20
N ILE A 46 -13.17 -5.97 10.99
CA ILE A 46 -12.18 -5.52 11.96
C ILE A 46 -12.19 -6.52 13.11
N ILE A 47 -11.02 -7.10 13.39
CA ILE A 47 -10.84 -8.15 14.39
C ILE A 47 -10.19 -7.52 15.62
N ASN A 48 -10.84 -7.64 16.77
CA ASN A 48 -10.27 -7.24 18.04
C ASN A 48 -9.23 -8.26 18.51
N CYS A 49 -8.20 -7.79 19.18
CA CYS A 49 -7.10 -8.62 19.67
C CYS A 49 -6.61 -8.16 21.03
N LYS A 50 -5.93 -9.07 21.74
CA LYS A 50 -5.16 -8.80 22.96
C LYS A 50 -3.66 -9.02 22.76
N GLU A 51 -3.31 -9.79 21.74
CA GLU A 51 -1.93 -10.09 21.37
C GLU A 51 -1.87 -10.47 19.88
N ASP A 52 -0.67 -10.50 19.31
CA ASP A 52 -0.47 -10.78 17.88
C ASP A 52 -1.03 -12.15 17.45
N SER A 53 -1.05 -13.12 18.36
CA SER A 53 -1.60 -14.47 18.14
C SER A 53 -3.10 -14.50 17.89
N ASP A 54 -3.85 -13.48 18.33
CA ASP A 54 -5.28 -13.36 18.06
C ASP A 54 -5.55 -12.92 16.60
N CYS A 55 -4.53 -12.41 15.92
CA CYS A 55 -4.67 -11.83 14.60
C CYS A 55 -4.53 -12.86 13.47
N PRO A 56 -5.26 -12.65 12.36
CA PRO A 56 -5.09 -13.49 11.19
C PRO A 56 -3.68 -13.34 10.62
N ASN A 57 -3.19 -14.36 9.93
CA ASN A 57 -1.83 -14.40 9.39
C ASN A 57 -1.52 -13.34 8.29
N TYR A 58 -2.53 -12.64 7.77
CA TYR A 58 -2.36 -11.51 6.86
C TYR A 58 -2.30 -10.15 7.59
N SER A 59 -2.39 -10.15 8.92
CA SER A 59 -2.25 -8.96 9.77
C SER A 59 -0.78 -8.62 10.01
N LYS A 60 -0.51 -7.34 10.30
CA LYS A 60 0.79 -6.87 10.81
C LYS A 60 0.97 -7.16 12.30
N GLY A 61 -0.09 -7.50 13.01
CA GLY A 61 -0.10 -7.75 14.45
C GLY A 61 -1.26 -7.05 15.14
N CYS A 62 -1.24 -7.07 16.46
CA CYS A 62 -2.22 -6.40 17.29
C CYS A 62 -1.72 -5.00 17.65
N VAL A 63 -2.48 -3.97 17.28
CA VAL A 63 -2.18 -2.59 17.64
C VAL A 63 -3.20 -2.10 18.65
N PHE A 64 -2.69 -1.52 19.73
CA PHE A 64 -3.49 -1.10 20.89
C PHE A 64 -3.72 0.40 20.92
N ASP A 65 -4.97 0.77 21.16
CA ASP A 65 -5.34 2.12 21.56
C ASP A 65 -5.44 2.19 23.10
N ILE A 66 -4.55 2.97 23.70
CA ILE A 66 -4.44 3.13 25.16
C ILE A 66 -5.62 3.94 25.71
N GLU A 67 -6.24 4.82 24.92
CA GLU A 67 -7.32 5.69 25.39
C GLU A 67 -8.62 4.90 25.64
N VAL A 68 -8.81 3.81 24.88
CA VAL A 68 -10.05 3.01 24.88
C VAL A 68 -9.83 1.56 25.28
N ASP A 69 -8.59 1.21 25.67
CA ASP A 69 -8.15 -0.13 26.11
C ASP A 69 -8.62 -1.25 25.15
N LEU A 70 -8.41 -1.01 23.85
CA LEU A 70 -8.86 -1.91 22.78
C LEU A 70 -7.73 -2.16 21.78
N GLY A 71 -7.43 -3.45 21.54
CA GLY A 71 -6.54 -3.88 20.47
C GLY A 71 -7.32 -4.26 19.21
N VAL A 72 -6.81 -3.89 18.05
CA VAL A 72 -7.32 -4.35 16.74
C VAL A 72 -6.19 -4.85 15.85
N CYS A 73 -6.50 -5.83 15.01
CA CYS A 73 -5.53 -6.42 14.09
C CYS A 73 -5.25 -5.48 12.92
N ASP A 74 -4.06 -4.91 12.89
CA ASP A 74 -3.64 -3.97 11.85
C ASP A 74 -3.44 -4.68 10.51
N ILE A 75 -3.98 -4.12 9.44
CA ILE A 75 -3.79 -4.66 8.10
C ILE A 75 -3.26 -3.58 7.17
N ASN A 76 -2.44 -4.02 6.22
CA ASN A 76 -2.00 -3.19 5.12
C ASN A 76 -1.95 -4.07 3.88
N VAL A 77 -2.97 -3.92 3.03
CA VAL A 77 -3.19 -4.79 1.89
C VAL A 77 -3.20 -3.96 0.62
N TYR A 78 -2.32 -4.32 -0.32
CA TYR A 78 -2.29 -3.73 -1.65
C TYR A 78 -3.01 -4.63 -2.63
N CYS A 79 -3.84 -4.06 -3.49
CA CYS A 79 -4.63 -4.80 -4.48
C CYS A 79 -4.57 -4.15 -5.85
N ASN A 80 -4.52 -4.96 -6.90
CA ASN A 80 -4.88 -4.57 -8.26
C ASN A 80 -5.57 -5.75 -8.98
N LYS A 81 -6.06 -5.54 -10.18
CA LYS A 81 -6.82 -6.54 -10.94
C LYS A 81 -5.93 -7.67 -11.44
N PHE A 82 -4.69 -7.37 -11.82
CA PHE A 82 -3.77 -8.32 -12.43
C PHE A 82 -3.17 -9.31 -11.41
N ASN A 83 -2.68 -8.80 -10.27
CA ASN A 83 -1.98 -9.60 -9.27
C ASN A 83 -2.88 -10.05 -8.09
N GLY A 84 -4.13 -9.56 -8.03
CA GLY A 84 -4.98 -9.77 -6.87
C GLY A 84 -4.51 -8.91 -5.70
N CYS A 85 -4.51 -9.46 -4.49
CA CYS A 85 -4.10 -8.73 -3.30
C CYS A 85 -2.84 -9.31 -2.64
N VAL A 86 -2.07 -8.46 -1.98
CA VAL A 86 -0.92 -8.82 -1.15
C VAL A 86 -1.01 -8.09 0.18
N ALA A 87 -0.89 -8.83 1.28
CA ALA A 87 -0.83 -8.26 2.62
C ALA A 87 0.63 -8.07 3.05
N LEU A 88 0.97 -6.88 3.52
CA LEU A 88 2.30 -6.57 4.04
C LEU A 88 2.34 -6.86 5.52
N LEU A 89 3.28 -7.70 5.93
CA LEU A 89 3.48 -8.06 7.33
C LEU A 89 4.40 -7.03 8.01
N SER A 90 4.52 -7.11 9.33
CA SER A 90 5.28 -6.14 10.13
C SER A 90 6.76 -6.01 9.75
N THR A 91 7.33 -7.04 9.12
CA THR A 91 8.74 -7.05 8.71
C THR A 91 8.96 -6.55 7.29
N PHE A 92 7.90 -6.18 6.55
CA PHE A 92 8.03 -5.70 5.18
C PHE A 92 8.81 -4.38 5.13
N ASP A 93 9.86 -4.38 4.33
CA ASP A 93 10.65 -3.20 4.02
C ASP A 93 10.83 -3.13 2.51
N SER A 94 10.17 -2.16 1.85
CA SER A 94 10.23 -2.02 0.40
C SER A 94 11.65 -1.74 -0.10
N SER A 95 12.54 -1.19 0.74
CA SER A 95 13.95 -0.97 0.40
C SER A 95 14.78 -2.26 0.35
N LYS A 96 14.30 -3.34 1.00
CA LYS A 96 15.00 -4.63 1.12
C LYS A 96 14.33 -5.76 0.34
N SER A 97 13.05 -5.63 0.00
CA SER A 97 12.34 -6.70 -0.69
C SER A 97 12.85 -6.86 -2.12
N SER A 98 13.51 -7.98 -2.40
CA SER A 98 14.10 -8.25 -3.72
C SER A 98 13.11 -8.88 -4.71
N ASN A 99 11.98 -9.38 -4.22
CA ASN A 99 11.03 -10.16 -5.01
C ASN A 99 9.70 -9.43 -5.27
N LEU A 100 9.40 -8.35 -4.54
CA LEU A 100 8.18 -7.57 -4.70
C LEU A 100 8.43 -6.10 -4.39
N ILE A 101 8.14 -5.24 -5.36
CA ILE A 101 8.25 -3.79 -5.26
C ILE A 101 6.85 -3.21 -5.44
N ILE A 102 6.34 -2.57 -4.40
CA ILE A 102 4.98 -2.01 -4.38
C ILE A 102 4.99 -0.54 -4.79
N ASP A 103 6.06 0.16 -4.43
CA ASP A 103 6.29 1.55 -4.83
C ASP A 103 6.39 1.64 -6.35
N SER A 104 5.52 2.44 -6.94
CA SER A 104 5.49 2.72 -8.38
C SER A 104 5.43 4.22 -8.63
N PHE A 105 5.91 4.64 -9.80
CA PHE A 105 6.08 6.05 -10.17
C PHE A 105 5.43 6.31 -11.53
N GLN A 106 5.07 7.57 -11.80
CA GLN A 106 4.48 7.96 -13.09
C GLN A 106 5.48 7.79 -14.22
N THR A 107 6.74 8.14 -13.95
CA THR A 107 7.82 8.04 -14.94
C THR A 107 9.13 7.57 -14.32
N GLU A 108 10.03 7.11 -15.17
CA GLU A 108 11.39 6.76 -14.77
C GLU A 108 12.20 7.96 -14.23
N LYS A 109 11.77 9.19 -14.53
CA LYS A 109 12.47 10.43 -14.17
C LYS A 109 12.02 10.99 -12.83
N ASP A 110 10.97 10.42 -12.23
CA ASP A 110 10.43 10.89 -10.96
C ASP A 110 11.47 10.73 -9.84
N THR A 111 11.40 11.60 -8.84
CA THR A 111 12.31 11.55 -7.69
C THR A 111 11.98 10.34 -6.83
N LYS A 112 12.98 9.50 -6.55
CA LYS A 112 12.81 8.24 -5.81
C LYS A 112 13.60 8.25 -4.50
N PRO A 113 13.15 7.49 -3.49
CA PRO A 113 14.00 7.17 -2.35
C PRO A 113 15.30 6.52 -2.82
N LYS A 114 16.45 6.97 -2.30
CA LYS A 114 17.79 6.49 -2.72
C LYS A 114 18.00 4.98 -2.51
N ASN A 115 17.23 4.38 -1.60
CA ASN A 115 17.38 2.99 -1.19
C ASN A 115 16.31 2.06 -1.81
N LEU A 116 15.50 2.55 -2.75
CA LEU A 116 14.51 1.69 -3.39
C LEU A 116 15.21 0.67 -4.30
N PRO A 117 14.89 -0.63 -4.21
CA PRO A 117 15.44 -1.64 -5.10
C PRO A 117 15.05 -1.35 -6.54
N LEU A 118 15.95 -1.68 -7.46
CA LEU A 118 15.68 -1.61 -8.89
C LEU A 118 14.93 -2.87 -9.33
N CYS A 119 13.85 -2.70 -10.09
CA CYS A 119 13.20 -3.84 -10.73
C CYS A 119 14.11 -4.41 -11.82
N LYS A 120 14.09 -5.74 -12.00
CA LYS A 120 14.82 -6.42 -13.08
C LYS A 120 13.86 -6.91 -14.15
N THR A 121 12.67 -7.31 -13.74
CA THR A 121 11.61 -7.80 -14.61
C THR A 121 10.26 -7.22 -14.15
N ASN A 122 9.25 -7.33 -15.01
CA ASN A 122 7.89 -6.88 -14.72
C ASN A 122 7.32 -7.56 -13.46
N GLU A 123 7.67 -8.82 -13.24
CA GLU A 123 7.22 -9.60 -12.09
C GLU A 123 7.77 -9.10 -10.75
N ASN A 124 8.82 -8.27 -10.75
CA ASN A 124 9.28 -7.60 -9.53
C ASN A 124 8.35 -6.46 -9.14
N CYS A 125 7.62 -5.87 -10.08
CA CYS A 125 6.75 -4.73 -9.84
C CYS A 125 5.33 -5.21 -9.57
N PHE A 126 4.72 -4.74 -8.49
CA PHE A 126 3.31 -5.04 -8.23
C PHE A 126 2.39 -4.42 -9.30
N SER A 127 2.81 -3.35 -9.96
CA SER A 127 2.14 -2.79 -11.14
C SER A 127 2.33 -3.61 -12.42
N ASN A 128 3.19 -4.63 -12.40
CA ASN A 128 3.58 -5.44 -13.55
C ASN A 128 4.26 -4.66 -14.70
N ILE A 129 4.76 -3.45 -14.43
CA ILE A 129 5.49 -2.63 -15.41
C ILE A 129 6.85 -2.25 -14.81
N CYS A 130 7.91 -2.85 -15.33
CA CYS A 130 9.29 -2.49 -15.02
C CYS A 130 9.92 -1.78 -16.22
N SER A 131 10.35 -0.54 -16.03
CA SER A 131 10.98 0.28 -17.07
C SER A 131 12.25 0.94 -16.54
N ASN A 132 13.40 0.64 -17.15
CA ASN A 132 14.72 1.12 -16.76
C ASN A 132 15.03 1.01 -15.24
N GLY A 133 14.64 -0.12 -14.64
CA GLY A 133 14.87 -0.38 -13.22
C GLY A 133 13.84 0.24 -12.27
N VAL A 134 12.74 0.77 -12.81
CA VAL A 134 11.70 1.49 -12.06
C VAL A 134 10.36 0.81 -12.26
N CYS A 135 9.61 0.61 -11.19
CA CYS A 135 8.22 0.20 -11.30
C CYS A 135 7.36 1.40 -11.68
N ILE A 136 6.65 1.28 -12.80
CA ILE A 136 5.81 2.34 -13.34
C ILE A 136 4.34 2.03 -13.03
N VAL A 137 3.55 3.06 -12.74
CA VAL A 137 2.11 2.90 -12.55
C VAL A 137 1.42 2.41 -13.82
N ASP A 138 0.34 1.65 -13.67
CA ASP A 138 -0.56 1.28 -14.77
C ASP A 138 -1.93 1.93 -14.53
N ASP A 139 -2.25 2.99 -15.26
CA ASP A 139 -3.54 3.68 -15.12
C ASP A 139 -4.73 2.79 -15.51
N ALA A 140 -4.50 1.73 -16.30
CA ALA A 140 -5.54 0.75 -16.64
C ALA A 140 -5.77 -0.28 -15.51
N ASP A 141 -4.83 -0.42 -14.59
CA ASP A 141 -4.91 -1.29 -13.42
C ASP A 141 -4.27 -0.67 -12.17
N PRO A 142 -4.90 0.38 -11.59
CA PRO A 142 -4.32 1.13 -10.49
C PRO A 142 -4.18 0.26 -9.24
N ILE A 143 -3.15 0.57 -8.46
CA ILE A 143 -2.89 -0.08 -7.18
C ILE A 143 -3.72 0.61 -6.10
N TYR A 144 -4.49 -0.17 -5.35
CA TYR A 144 -5.22 0.26 -4.17
C TYR A 144 -4.49 -0.18 -2.91
N ASN A 145 -4.44 0.70 -1.90
CA ASN A 145 -4.00 0.38 -0.56
C ASN A 145 -5.21 0.37 0.38
N CYS A 146 -5.34 -0.70 1.16
CA CYS A 146 -6.39 -0.92 2.13
C CYS A 146 -5.80 -1.05 3.55
N ILE A 147 -6.26 -0.20 4.46
CA ILE A 147 -5.82 -0.16 5.85
C ILE A 147 -7.02 -0.02 6.80
N ILE A 148 -6.75 -0.12 8.09
CA ILE A 148 -7.66 0.38 9.13
C ILE A 148 -7.21 1.81 9.42
N ALA A 149 -7.95 2.78 8.88
CA ALA A 149 -7.72 4.19 9.19
C ALA A 149 -8.11 4.40 10.67
N GLU A 150 -7.37 5.16 11.46
CA GLU A 150 -7.75 5.58 12.82
C GLU A 150 -8.18 4.50 13.86
N TYR A 151 -7.28 4.31 14.83
CA TYR A 151 -7.60 3.68 16.11
C TYR A 151 -8.45 4.66 16.94
N GLY A 152 -9.70 4.28 17.22
CA GLY A 152 -10.66 5.12 17.93
C GLY A 152 -12.11 4.75 17.65
N VAL A 153 -12.64 3.78 18.39
CA VAL A 153 -14.05 3.36 18.68
C VAL A 153 -15.13 3.33 17.57
N HIS A 154 -14.92 3.85 16.36
CA HIS A 154 -15.97 4.02 15.37
C HIS A 154 -15.61 3.55 13.96
N GLN A 155 -14.38 3.11 13.71
CA GLN A 155 -14.07 2.45 12.44
C GLN A 155 -14.65 1.04 12.47
N SER A 156 -15.67 0.82 11.64
CA SER A 156 -16.34 -0.47 11.46
C SER A 156 -15.96 -1.16 10.16
N LYS A 157 -15.07 -0.57 9.36
CA LYS A 157 -14.75 -1.01 8.00
C LYS A 157 -13.31 -0.71 7.62
N VAL A 158 -12.75 -1.57 6.78
CA VAL A 158 -11.49 -1.34 6.09
C VAL A 158 -11.64 -0.15 5.15
N THR A 159 -10.69 0.78 5.20
CA THR A 159 -10.63 1.93 4.29
C THR A 159 -9.67 1.61 3.16
N CYS A 160 -10.11 1.78 1.92
CA CYS A 160 -9.31 1.54 0.73
C CYS A 160 -9.35 2.75 -0.20
N GLY A 161 -8.20 3.09 -0.77
CA GLY A 161 -8.05 4.14 -1.77
C GLY A 161 -6.85 3.84 -2.67
N LYS A 162 -6.71 4.58 -3.77
CA LYS A 162 -5.55 4.47 -4.66
C LYS A 162 -4.27 4.77 -3.86
N ALA A 163 -3.23 3.98 -4.11
CA ALA A 163 -1.93 4.12 -3.47
C ALA A 163 -1.20 5.39 -3.97
N ALA A 164 -0.06 5.71 -3.35
CA ALA A 164 0.76 6.84 -3.75
C ALA A 164 1.14 6.78 -5.25
N ASN A 165 1.31 7.95 -5.85
CA ASN A 165 1.65 8.18 -7.25
C ASN A 165 0.63 7.67 -8.27
N GLN A 166 -0.50 7.08 -7.87
CA GLN A 166 -1.57 6.69 -8.81
C GLN A 166 -2.32 7.93 -9.31
N LEU A 167 -2.75 7.95 -10.57
CA LEU A 167 -3.56 9.04 -11.12
C LEU A 167 -4.88 9.20 -10.33
N CYS A 168 -5.23 10.42 -9.97
CA CYS A 168 -6.43 10.74 -9.21
C CYS A 168 -7.14 11.97 -9.78
N TYR A 169 -8.45 12.05 -9.52
CA TYR A 169 -9.27 13.20 -9.93
C TYR A 169 -9.84 13.95 -8.72
N ASP A 170 -10.08 13.22 -7.63
CA ASP A 170 -10.60 13.76 -6.38
C ASP A 170 -9.71 13.30 -5.22
N HIS A 171 -9.70 14.08 -4.14
CA HIS A 171 -8.95 13.72 -2.92
C HIS A 171 -9.37 12.34 -2.38
N GLU A 172 -10.67 12.04 -2.42
CA GLU A 172 -11.25 10.77 -1.95
C GLU A 172 -10.87 9.55 -2.80
N ASP A 173 -10.31 9.74 -4.00
CA ASP A 173 -9.75 8.63 -4.78
C ASP A 173 -8.55 8.00 -4.05
N CYS A 174 -7.79 8.83 -3.35
CA CYS A 174 -6.51 8.48 -2.77
C CYS A 174 -6.69 7.98 -1.35
N ILE A 175 -5.90 6.97 -0.99
CA ILE A 175 -5.87 6.52 0.40
C ILE A 175 -5.52 7.71 1.29
N SER A 176 -4.51 8.52 0.93
CA SER A 176 -4.06 9.70 1.69
C SER A 176 -5.07 10.84 1.81
N ASN A 177 -6.22 10.73 1.14
CA ASN A 177 -7.20 11.80 0.98
C ASN A 177 -6.56 13.09 0.41
N GLN A 178 -5.51 12.95 -0.40
CA GLN A 178 -4.75 14.04 -1.01
C GLN A 178 -4.42 13.68 -2.46
N CYS A 179 -4.81 14.57 -3.36
CA CYS A 179 -4.70 14.40 -4.81
C CYS A 179 -4.17 15.70 -5.44
N PHE A 180 -3.03 15.61 -6.12
CA PHE A 180 -2.42 16.69 -6.89
C PHE A 180 -2.03 16.14 -8.27
N ASP A 181 -3.03 15.81 -9.09
CA ASP A 181 -2.96 14.97 -10.31
C ASP A 181 -2.63 13.50 -10.03
N VAL A 182 -1.81 13.24 -9.01
CA VAL A 182 -1.53 11.91 -8.47
C VAL A 182 -1.73 11.89 -6.96
N CYS A 183 -1.98 10.69 -6.43
CA CYS A 183 -2.14 10.49 -5.01
C CYS A 183 -0.85 10.75 -4.25
N ASP A 184 -0.94 11.56 -3.20
CA ASP A 184 0.22 11.84 -2.37
C ASP A 184 0.58 10.61 -1.50
N SER A 185 1.87 10.45 -1.24
CA SER A 185 2.44 9.48 -0.32
C SER A 185 2.24 9.84 1.16
N ASP A 186 1.98 11.12 1.47
CA ASP A 186 1.80 11.63 2.83
C ASP A 186 0.42 11.27 3.42
N TYR A 187 0.14 9.99 3.60
CA TYR A 187 -1.03 9.52 4.36
C TYR A 187 -0.88 9.81 5.88
N TYR A 188 0.35 9.89 6.42
CA TYR A 188 0.57 9.89 7.89
C TYR A 188 1.33 11.08 8.47
N ASN A 189 1.73 12.10 7.70
CA ASN A 189 2.57 13.17 8.25
C ASN A 189 1.81 14.26 9.04
N ASN A 190 0.47 14.27 9.04
CA ASN A 190 -0.28 15.40 9.59
C ASN A 190 -0.83 15.22 11.01
N ASN A 191 -0.68 14.07 11.67
CA ASN A 191 -1.20 13.88 13.04
C ASN A 191 -0.22 13.26 14.06
N HIS A 192 1.09 13.19 13.75
CA HIS A 192 2.10 12.84 14.77
C HIS A 192 3.40 13.67 14.69
N SER A 193 3.31 14.92 14.26
CA SER A 193 4.34 15.93 14.52
C SER A 193 3.85 16.99 15.52
N GLY A 194 3.36 16.52 16.66
CA GLY A 194 3.49 17.25 17.91
C GLY A 194 4.92 17.19 18.46
N SER A 195 5.95 17.11 17.61
CA SER A 195 7.30 17.44 18.06
C SER A 195 7.36 18.95 18.15
N ILE A 196 6.98 19.48 19.31
CA ILE A 196 7.61 20.71 19.77
C ILE A 196 9.09 20.40 19.74
N SER A 197 9.76 20.87 18.69
CA SER A 197 11.20 20.83 18.55
C SER A 197 11.80 21.17 19.92
N GLU A 198 12.53 20.23 20.53
CA GLU A 198 13.20 20.40 21.82
C GLU A 198 14.09 21.66 21.84
N SER A 199 14.46 22.17 20.66
CA SER A 199 15.20 23.42 20.51
C SER A 199 14.41 24.70 20.89
N THR A 200 13.07 24.63 20.95
CA THR A 200 12.22 25.77 21.29
C THR A 200 12.04 25.90 22.82
N LEU A 201 11.93 24.77 23.52
CA LEU A 201 11.78 24.75 24.97
C LEU A 201 13.10 25.12 25.67
N SER A 202 14.24 24.66 25.15
CA SER A 202 15.57 25.02 25.66
C SER A 202 15.87 26.52 25.54
N LYS A 203 15.47 27.16 24.43
CA LYS A 203 15.62 28.61 24.25
C LYS A 203 14.72 29.42 25.18
N ALA A 204 13.48 28.98 25.41
CA ALA A 204 12.55 29.66 26.31
C ALA A 204 13.04 29.63 27.78
N VAL A 205 13.57 28.48 28.22
CA VAL A 205 14.14 28.32 29.58
C VAL A 205 15.38 29.19 29.76
N LEU A 206 16.27 29.25 28.76
CA LEU A 206 17.46 30.11 28.79
C LEU A 206 17.10 31.61 28.87
N VAL A 207 16.10 32.05 28.11
CA VAL A 207 15.62 33.44 28.17
C VAL A 207 14.99 33.75 29.52
N PHE A 208 14.20 32.83 30.09
CA PHE A 208 13.58 33.03 31.41
C PHE A 208 14.63 33.10 32.53
N LEU A 209 15.67 32.26 32.48
CA LEU A 209 16.81 32.31 33.41
C LEU A 209 17.62 33.62 33.29
N LEU A 210 17.82 34.11 32.06
CA LEU A 210 18.50 35.39 31.84
C LEU A 210 17.69 36.57 32.40
N ILE A 211 16.37 36.57 32.22
CA ILE A 211 15.49 37.60 32.79
C ILE A 211 15.54 37.57 34.33
N LEU A 212 15.48 36.38 34.94
CA LEU A 212 15.60 36.23 36.39
C LEU A 212 16.95 36.73 36.92
N SER A 213 18.06 36.50 36.19
CA SER A 213 19.39 36.99 36.58
C SER A 213 19.58 38.51 36.49
N MET A 214 18.64 39.23 35.85
CA MET A 214 18.63 40.70 35.85
C MET A 214 17.73 41.30 36.92
N ILE A 215 16.88 40.48 37.55
CA ILE A 215 15.92 40.92 38.59
C ILE A 215 16.47 40.68 40.00
N PHE A 216 17.41 39.75 40.16
CA PHE A 216 18.16 39.48 41.40
C PHE A 216 19.63 39.91 41.26
#